data_AF-A0A2V6X0H6-F1
#
_entry.id   AF-A0A2V6X0H6-F1
#
_cell.length_a   1.000
_cell.length_b   1.000
_cell.length_c   1.000
_cell.angle_alpha   90.00
_cell.angle_beta   90.00
_cell.angle_gamma   90.00
#
_symmetry.space_group_name_H-M   'P 1'
#
loop_
_entity.id
_entity.type
_entity.pdbx_description
1 polymer ?
#
loop_
_entity_poly.entity_id
_entity_poly.type
_entity_poly.pdbx_seq_one_letter_code
_entity_poly.pdbx_strand_id
1 'polypeptide(L)'
;MSTPSVLVAGAAPSLSTEFRCIYAYLRKEWLLQLSYGFSLLSTTFGVFTTLATFFFIDRLFGRQMTPELAPFGAPYFAYAMVGNAFLAYVGTAIGGLSRRIGAEQSLGTLEVLVGTPTRRWVLMLAMAVWNTIYASAEVALFFLVGGVGFGVDLSRINWSALGAVLGLVV
;
A
#
# COMPACT_ATOMS: atom_id res chain seq x y z
N MET A 1 -30.31 -12.79 -44.62
CA MET A 1 -29.56 -11.59 -44.22
C MET A 1 -30.09 -11.16 -42.86
N SER A 2 -29.49 -11.65 -41.78
CA SER A 2 -29.79 -11.26 -40.41
C SER A 2 -28.97 -10.03 -40.07
N THR A 3 -29.65 -8.92 -39.79
CA THR A 3 -29.03 -7.69 -39.29
C THR A 3 -28.40 -7.98 -37.92
N PRO A 4 -27.12 -7.61 -37.69
CA PRO A 4 -26.55 -7.72 -36.36
C PRO A 4 -27.28 -6.74 -35.44
N SER A 5 -27.83 -7.26 -34.36
CA SER A 5 -28.41 -6.50 -33.27
C SER A 5 -27.39 -5.48 -32.78
N VAL A 6 -27.67 -4.21 -33.07
CA VAL A 6 -26.94 -3.06 -32.58
C VAL A 6 -26.83 -3.21 -31.06
N LEU A 7 -25.59 -3.27 -30.57
CA LEU A 7 -25.24 -3.16 -29.16
C LEU A 7 -25.98 -1.94 -28.62
N VAL A 8 -27.06 -2.19 -27.88
CA VAL A 8 -27.77 -1.19 -27.11
C VAL A 8 -26.70 -0.50 -26.27
N ALA A 9 -26.47 0.79 -26.54
CA ALA A 9 -25.63 1.65 -25.74
C ALA A 9 -26.20 1.61 -24.31
N GLY A 10 -25.62 0.74 -23.49
CA GLY A 10 -26.07 0.48 -22.13
C GLY A 10 -26.07 1.79 -21.36
N ALA A 11 -27.19 2.07 -20.69
CA ALA A 11 -27.34 3.21 -19.80
C ALA A 11 -26.06 3.42 -18.99
N ALA A 12 -25.62 4.68 -18.88
CA ALA A 12 -24.49 5.05 -18.03
C ALA A 12 -24.62 4.33 -16.68
N PRO A 13 -23.63 3.52 -16.26
CA PRO A 13 -23.73 2.75 -15.04
C PRO A 13 -24.04 3.70 -13.88
N SER A 14 -25.02 3.33 -13.06
CA SER A 14 -25.38 4.11 -11.88
C SER A 14 -24.18 4.19 -10.91
N LEU A 15 -24.11 5.25 -10.10
CA LEU A 15 -23.07 5.41 -9.08
C LEU A 15 -22.94 4.16 -8.18
N SER A 16 -24.07 3.53 -7.82
CA SER A 16 -24.09 2.29 -7.04
C SER A 16 -23.37 1.12 -7.74
N THR A 17 -23.40 1.09 -9.08
CA THR A 17 -22.74 0.06 -9.87
C THR A 17 -21.23 0.29 -9.90
N GLU A 18 -20.80 1.54 -10.04
CA GLU A 18 -19.38 1.91 -10.01
C GLU A 18 -18.73 1.59 -8.66
N PHE A 19 -19.40 1.93 -7.55
CA PHE A 19 -18.95 1.55 -6.21
C PHE A 19 -18.85 0.04 -6.04
N ARG A 20 -19.81 -0.73 -6.56
CA ARG A 20 -19.75 -2.19 -6.55
C ARG A 20 -18.58 -2.74 -7.35
N CYS A 21 -18.24 -2.14 -8.49
CA CYS A 21 -17.08 -2.51 -9.28
C CYS A 21 -15.77 -2.27 -8.52
N ILE A 22 -15.62 -1.10 -7.88
CA ILE A 22 -14.48 -0.79 -7.02
C ILE A 22 -14.38 -1.83 -5.91
N TYR A 23 -15.46 -2.07 -5.17
CA TYR A 23 -15.48 -3.05 -4.09
C TYR A 23 -15.15 -4.48 -4.58
N ALA A 24 -15.66 -4.88 -5.74
CA ALA A 24 -15.36 -6.18 -6.33
C ALA A 24 -13.87 -6.32 -6.68
N TYR A 25 -13.25 -5.26 -7.22
CA TYR A 25 -11.81 -5.22 -7.48
C TYR A 25 -11.01 -5.33 -6.18
N LEU A 26 -11.35 -4.53 -5.15
CA LEU A 26 -10.69 -4.60 -3.83
C LEU A 26 -10.80 -6.00 -3.21
N ARG A 27 -11.98 -6.63 -3.30
CA ARG A 27 -12.19 -7.99 -2.80
C ARG A 27 -11.35 -9.01 -3.57
N LYS A 28 -11.27 -8.90 -4.89
CA LYS A 28 -10.40 -9.75 -5.73
C LYS A 28 -8.97 -9.68 -5.23
N GLU A 29 -8.46 -8.46 -5.07
CA GLU A 29 -7.08 -8.23 -4.65
C GLU A 29 -6.78 -8.72 -3.23
N TRP A 30 -7.72 -8.52 -2.31
CA TRP A 30 -7.59 -9.03 -0.95
C TRP A 30 -7.50 -10.57 -0.90
N LEU A 31 -8.35 -11.26 -1.65
CA LEU A 31 -8.31 -12.72 -1.76
C LEU A 31 -7.01 -13.21 -2.40
N LEU A 32 -6.51 -12.47 -3.40
CA LEU A 32 -5.25 -12.77 -4.06
C LEU A 32 -4.10 -12.62 -3.05
N GLN A 33 -4.02 -11.51 -2.33
CA GLN A 33 -2.99 -11.30 -1.31
C GLN A 33 -2.98 -12.39 -0.23
N LEU A 34 -4.15 -12.83 0.24
CA LEU A 34 -4.28 -13.91 1.22
C LEU A 34 -3.88 -15.28 0.66
N SER A 35 -4.14 -15.53 -0.63
CA SER A 35 -3.80 -16.79 -1.28
C SER A 35 -2.29 -16.92 -1.53
N TYR A 36 -1.59 -15.79 -1.74
CA TYR A 36 -0.14 -15.74 -1.99
C TYR A 36 0.66 -15.48 -0.70
N GLY A 37 0.58 -16.41 0.25
CA GLY A 37 1.27 -16.31 1.54
C GLY A 37 2.79 -16.10 1.44
N PHE A 38 3.44 -16.59 0.38
CA PHE A 38 4.87 -16.36 0.15
C PHE A 38 5.21 -14.88 -0.10
N SER A 39 4.32 -14.15 -0.80
CA SER A 39 4.51 -12.71 -1.01
C SER A 39 4.39 -11.95 0.30
N LEU A 40 3.38 -12.28 1.12
CA LEU A 40 3.20 -11.68 2.44
C LEU A 40 4.40 -11.95 3.37
N LEU A 41 4.91 -13.18 3.36
CA LEU A 41 6.09 -13.57 4.13
C LEU A 41 7.34 -12.79 3.67
N SER A 42 7.53 -12.65 2.35
CA SER A 42 8.67 -11.93 1.78
C SER A 42 8.64 -10.44 2.13
N THR A 43 7.46 -9.79 2.05
CA THR A 43 7.30 -8.38 2.47
C THR A 43 7.57 -8.22 3.95
N THR A 44 7.01 -9.10 4.80
CA THR A 44 7.24 -9.08 6.25
C THR A 44 8.71 -9.27 6.60
N PHE A 45 9.37 -10.23 5.94
CA PHE A 45 10.79 -10.48 6.12
C PHE A 45 11.65 -9.29 5.66
N GLY A 46 11.26 -8.63 4.57
CA GLY A 46 11.90 -7.41 4.09
C GLY A 46 11.83 -6.28 5.13
N VAL A 47 10.63 -5.97 5.62
CA VAL A 47 10.42 -4.97 6.67
C VAL A 47 11.23 -5.30 7.93
N PHE A 48 11.19 -6.56 8.37
CA PHE A 48 11.97 -7.02 9.52
C PHE A 48 13.47 -6.82 9.30
N THR A 49 13.99 -7.19 8.13
CA THR A 49 15.41 -7.06 7.80
C THR A 49 15.83 -5.60 7.79
N THR A 50 15.04 -4.71 7.16
CA THR A 50 15.28 -3.26 7.16
C THR A 50 15.32 -2.72 8.59
N LEU A 51 14.34 -3.07 9.43
CA LEU A 51 14.32 -2.64 10.82
C LEU A 51 15.49 -3.20 11.63
N ALA A 52 15.86 -4.47 11.43
CA ALA A 52 17.02 -5.07 12.08
C ALA A 52 18.31 -4.31 11.71
N THR A 53 18.49 -3.95 10.44
CA THR A 53 19.64 -3.15 10.00
C THR A 53 19.71 -1.83 10.75
N PHE A 54 18.62 -1.05 10.78
CA PHE A 54 18.62 0.23 11.49
C PHE A 54 18.72 0.10 13.00
N PHE A 55 18.20 -0.98 13.57
CA PHE A 55 18.36 -1.30 14.99
C PHE A 55 19.84 -1.54 15.36
N PHE A 56 20.57 -2.32 14.55
CA PHE A 56 21.99 -2.54 14.78
C PHE A 56 22.82 -1.28 14.53
N ILE A 57 22.44 -0.43 13.56
CA ILE A 57 23.06 0.88 13.36
C ILE A 57 22.87 1.77 14.60
N ASP A 58 21.67 1.84 15.16
CA ASP A 58 21.40 2.56 16.41
C ASP A 58 22.23 1.99 17.58
N ARG A 59 22.39 0.67 17.66
CA ARG A 59 23.21 0.06 18.70
C ARG A 59 24.70 0.39 18.57
N LEU A 60 25.20 0.57 17.34
CA LEU A 60 26.60 0.84 17.04
C LEU A 60 26.94 2.33 17.13
N PHE A 61 26.08 3.20 16.59
CA PHE A 61 26.33 4.63 16.42
C PHE A 61 25.34 5.54 17.16
N GLY A 62 24.29 5.00 17.77
CA GLY A 62 23.17 5.78 18.32
C GLY A 62 23.62 6.86 19.30
N ARG A 63 24.60 6.56 20.17
CA ARG A 63 25.16 7.54 21.13
C ARG A 63 25.91 8.71 20.47
N GLN A 64 26.49 8.50 19.29
CA GLN A 64 27.18 9.54 18.54
C GLN A 64 26.20 10.39 17.71
N MET A 65 25.03 9.84 17.36
CA MET A 65 24.00 10.53 16.57
C MET A 65 22.95 11.25 17.42
N THR A 66 22.86 10.95 18.74
CA THR A 66 21.91 11.60 19.66
C THR A 66 21.96 13.15 19.67
N PRO A 67 23.10 13.83 19.50
CA PRO A 67 23.14 15.31 19.53
C PRO A 67 22.30 15.96 18.43
N GLU A 68 22.30 15.39 17.22
CA GLU A 68 21.54 15.91 16.07
C GLU A 68 20.03 15.65 16.20
N LEU A 69 19.64 14.59 16.94
CA LEU A 69 18.25 14.24 17.20
C LEU A 69 17.68 14.81 18.50
N ALA A 70 18.48 15.57 19.27
CA ALA A 70 18.06 16.20 20.51
C ALA A 70 16.77 17.06 20.36
N PRO A 71 16.54 17.80 19.26
CA PRO A 71 15.28 18.55 19.06
C PRO A 71 14.04 17.67 18.93
N PHE A 72 14.18 16.44 18.45
CA PHE A 72 13.08 15.50 18.22
C PHE A 72 12.82 14.59 19.43
N GLY A 73 13.76 14.52 20.39
CA GLY A 73 13.61 13.74 21.62
C GLY A 73 13.39 12.25 21.39
N ALA A 74 13.77 11.73 20.22
CA ALA A 74 13.58 10.35 19.79
C ALA A 74 14.94 9.66 19.56
N PRO A 75 15.07 8.35 19.89
CA PRO A 75 16.25 7.58 19.54
C PRO A 75 16.38 7.47 18.02
N TYR A 76 17.61 7.33 17.53
CA TYR A 76 17.90 7.28 16.09
C TYR A 76 17.12 6.15 15.39
N PHE A 77 16.97 5.00 16.05
CA PHE A 77 16.16 3.90 15.53
C PHE A 77 14.70 4.30 15.24
N ALA A 78 14.02 4.97 16.17
CA ALA A 78 12.63 5.39 16.00
C ALA A 78 12.47 6.40 14.85
N TYR A 79 13.42 7.33 14.73
CA TYR A 79 13.48 8.26 13.60
C TYR A 79 13.64 7.54 12.26
N ALA A 80 14.64 6.64 12.17
CA ALA A 80 14.91 5.89 10.95
C ALA A 80 13.73 4.98 10.57
N MET A 81 13.09 4.34 11.54
CA MET A 81 11.91 3.52 11.34
C MET A 81 10.77 4.32 10.69
N VAL A 82 10.43 5.49 11.23
CA VAL A 82 9.36 6.33 10.67
C VAL A 82 9.73 6.82 9.25
N GLY A 83 10.99 7.22 9.05
CA GLY A 83 11.49 7.62 7.73
C GLY A 83 11.39 6.50 6.69
N ASN A 84 11.75 5.27 7.07
CA ASN A 84 11.64 4.11 6.18
C ASN A 84 10.18 3.75 5.89
N ALA A 85 9.31 3.76 6.91
CA ALA A 85 7.88 3.52 6.72
C ALA A 85 7.27 4.56 5.74
N PHE A 86 7.64 5.83 5.89
CA PHE A 86 7.21 6.90 4.99
C PHE A 86 7.75 6.71 3.57
N LEU A 87 9.04 6.40 3.42
CA LEU A 87 9.64 6.19 2.10
C LEU A 87 9.04 4.97 1.39
N ALA A 88 8.79 3.89 2.12
CA ALA A 88 8.09 2.71 1.61
C ALA A 88 6.69 3.07 1.14
N TYR A 89 5.93 3.82 1.95
CA TYR A 89 4.60 4.29 1.60
C TYR A 89 4.57 5.09 0.29
N VAL A 90 5.45 6.09 0.17
CA VAL A 90 5.55 6.93 -1.03
C VAL A 90 5.98 6.11 -2.25
N GLY A 91 6.97 5.23 -2.08
CA GLY A 91 7.43 4.34 -3.14
C GLY A 91 6.35 3.36 -3.61
N THR A 92 5.55 2.85 -2.70
CA THR A 92 4.39 1.99 -2.99
C THR A 92 3.30 2.78 -3.70
N ALA A 93 2.96 3.98 -3.20
CA ALA A 93 1.96 4.87 -3.77
C ALA A 93 2.25 5.32 -5.20
N ILE A 94 3.45 5.89 -5.46
CA ILE A 94 3.79 6.48 -6.76
C ILE A 94 3.99 5.38 -7.81
N GLY A 95 4.74 4.32 -7.49
CA GLY A 95 5.07 3.26 -8.43
C GLY A 95 4.01 2.16 -8.55
N GLY A 96 3.01 2.17 -7.67
CA GLY A 96 2.08 1.06 -7.52
C GLY A 96 1.11 0.88 -8.68
N LEU A 97 0.64 1.97 -9.30
CA LEU A 97 -0.26 1.87 -10.45
C LEU A 97 0.41 1.18 -11.65
N SER A 98 1.64 1.56 -11.99
CA SER A 98 2.40 0.91 -13.07
C SER A 98 2.70 -0.56 -12.77
N ARG A 99 3.06 -0.88 -11.52
CA ARG A 99 3.25 -2.28 -11.08
C ARG A 99 1.96 -3.09 -11.17
N ARG A 100 0.82 -2.50 -10.80
CA ARG A 100 -0.51 -3.13 -10.90
C ARG A 100 -0.84 -3.49 -12.34
N ILE A 101 -0.69 -2.53 -13.25
CA ILE A 101 -0.93 -2.76 -14.68
C ILE A 101 -0.01 -3.89 -15.18
N GLY A 102 1.29 -3.85 -14.87
CA GLY A 102 2.23 -4.89 -15.25
C GLY A 102 1.90 -6.27 -14.66
N ALA A 103 1.37 -6.32 -13.44
CA ALA A 103 0.92 -7.56 -12.80
C ALA A 103 -0.31 -8.14 -13.50
N GLU A 104 -1.34 -7.32 -13.77
CA GLU A 104 -2.55 -7.76 -14.48
C GLU A 104 -2.23 -8.22 -15.92
N GLN A 105 -1.25 -7.57 -16.58
CA GLN A 105 -0.71 -8.00 -17.89
C GLN A 105 -0.01 -9.35 -17.80
N SER A 106 0.86 -9.53 -16.80
CA SER A 106 1.61 -10.77 -16.61
C SER A 106 0.69 -11.95 -16.27
N LEU A 107 -0.44 -11.68 -15.62
CA LEU A 107 -1.51 -12.64 -15.34
C LEU A 107 -2.46 -12.87 -16.53
N GLY A 108 -2.36 -12.08 -17.62
CA GLY A 108 -3.28 -12.15 -18.77
C GLY A 108 -4.72 -11.74 -18.44
N THR A 109 -4.89 -10.91 -17.40
CA THR A 109 -6.20 -10.50 -16.87
C THR A 109 -6.54 -9.05 -17.20
N LEU A 110 -5.58 -8.27 -17.70
CA LEU A 110 -5.81 -6.88 -18.09
C LEU A 110 -6.85 -6.78 -19.22
N GLU A 111 -6.75 -7.64 -20.23
CA GLU A 111 -7.66 -7.67 -21.38
C GLU A 111 -9.09 -8.00 -20.93
N VAL A 112 -9.22 -8.93 -19.98
CA VAL A 112 -10.50 -9.30 -19.37
C VAL A 112 -11.07 -8.11 -18.59
N LEU A 113 -10.26 -7.46 -17.75
CA LEU A 113 -10.67 -6.30 -16.96
C LEU A 113 -11.11 -5.13 -17.84
N VAL A 114 -10.36 -4.80 -18.89
CA VAL A 114 -10.69 -3.73 -19.83
C VAL A 114 -11.89 -4.09 -20.72
N GLY A 115 -12.10 -5.38 -20.98
CA GLY A 115 -13.25 -5.89 -21.73
C GLY A 115 -14.57 -5.93 -20.94
N THR A 116 -14.52 -5.79 -19.61
CA THR A 116 -15.75 -5.67 -18.80
C THR A 116 -16.49 -4.36 -19.08
N PRO A 117 -17.82 -4.30 -18.87
CA PRO A 117 -18.61 -3.06 -19.03
C PRO A 117 -18.37 -2.06 -17.88
N THR A 118 -17.11 -1.86 -17.50
CA THR A 118 -16.67 -0.96 -16.44
C THR A 118 -16.00 0.25 -17.07
N ARG A 119 -16.28 1.46 -16.57
CA ARG A 119 -15.60 2.66 -17.08
C ARG A 119 -14.11 2.58 -16.75
N ARG A 120 -13.25 2.94 -17.71
CA ARG A 120 -11.78 2.89 -17.56
C ARG A 120 -11.28 3.69 -16.35
N TRP A 121 -11.87 4.86 -16.08
CA TRP A 121 -11.48 5.68 -14.93
C TRP A 121 -11.86 5.02 -13.58
N VAL A 122 -12.96 4.28 -13.51
CA VAL A 122 -13.37 3.53 -12.31
C VAL A 122 -12.39 2.41 -12.03
N LEU A 123 -11.91 1.71 -13.07
CA LEU A 123 -10.89 0.69 -12.93
C LEU A 123 -9.56 1.28 -12.44
N MET A 124 -9.12 2.41 -13.01
CA MET A 124 -7.92 3.12 -12.55
C MET A 124 -8.05 3.58 -11.09
N LEU A 125 -9.21 4.11 -10.71
CA LEU A 125 -9.49 4.51 -9.33
C LEU A 125 -9.45 3.29 -8.39
N ALA A 126 -10.04 2.16 -8.78
CA ALA A 126 -9.99 0.94 -7.98
C ALA A 126 -8.56 0.43 -7.76
N MET A 127 -7.72 0.48 -8.81
CA MET A 127 -6.29 0.15 -8.71
C MET A 127 -5.54 1.08 -7.77
N ALA A 128 -5.80 2.40 -7.86
CA ALA A 128 -5.19 3.40 -7.00
C ALA A 128 -5.62 3.23 -5.53
N VAL A 129 -6.92 3.09 -5.26
CA VAL A 129 -7.46 2.86 -3.92
C VAL A 129 -6.83 1.62 -3.30
N TRP A 130 -6.77 0.52 -4.05
CA TRP A 130 -6.14 -0.70 -3.54
C TRP A 130 -4.64 -0.51 -3.27
N ASN A 131 -3.93 0.23 -4.13
CA ASN A 131 -2.52 0.53 -3.90
C ASN A 131 -2.29 1.33 -2.62
N THR A 132 -3.16 2.30 -2.32
CA THR A 132 -3.06 3.09 -1.09
C THR A 132 -3.43 2.27 0.15
N ILE A 133 -4.41 1.36 0.05
CA ILE A 133 -4.69 0.38 1.12
C ILE A 133 -3.45 -0.49 1.39
N TYR A 134 -2.81 -1.01 0.34
CA TYR A 134 -1.62 -1.84 0.46
C TYR A 134 -0.45 -1.08 1.08
N ALA A 135 -0.17 0.15 0.61
CA ALA A 135 0.85 1.01 1.18
C ALA A 135 0.59 1.32 2.66
N SER A 136 -0.67 1.57 3.02
CA SER A 136 -1.07 1.83 4.41
C SER A 136 -0.88 0.59 5.29
N ALA A 137 -1.17 -0.60 4.77
CA ALA A 137 -0.93 -1.85 5.45
C ALA A 137 0.58 -2.10 5.66
N GLU A 138 1.43 -1.73 4.69
CA GLU A 138 2.89 -1.79 4.82
C GLU A 138 3.40 -0.86 5.93
N VAL A 139 2.87 0.36 6.03
CA VAL A 139 3.18 1.27 7.15
C VAL A 139 2.75 0.68 8.49
N ALA A 140 1.54 0.13 8.57
CA ALA A 140 1.06 -0.54 9.78
C ALA A 140 1.96 -1.73 10.16
N LEU A 141 2.48 -2.46 9.17
CA LEU A 141 3.44 -3.55 9.36
C LEU A 141 4.78 -3.05 9.91
N PHE A 142 5.31 -1.93 9.42
CA PHE A 142 6.50 -1.29 10.00
C PHE A 142 6.28 -0.98 11.49
N PHE A 143 5.14 -0.38 11.84
CA PHE A 143 4.82 -0.05 13.23
C PHE A 143 4.61 -1.28 14.11
N LEU A 144 3.95 -2.32 13.59
CA LEU A 144 3.74 -3.58 14.30
C LEU A 144 5.07 -4.28 14.57
N VAL A 145 5.92 -4.44 13.55
CA VAL A 145 7.22 -5.10 13.68
C VAL A 145 8.17 -4.27 14.56
N GLY A 146 8.19 -2.95 14.41
CA GLY A 146 9.00 -2.07 15.24
C GLY A 146 8.58 -2.06 16.72
N GLY A 147 7.27 -1.98 16.98
CA GLY A 147 6.72 -1.99 18.34
C GLY A 147 6.89 -3.35 19.03
N VAL A 148 6.46 -4.44 18.39
CA VAL A 148 6.48 -5.79 19.00
C VAL A 148 7.86 -6.43 18.94
N GLY A 149 8.56 -6.30 17.82
CA GLY A 149 9.84 -6.96 17.59
C GLY A 149 11.05 -6.23 18.19
N PHE A 150 11.01 -4.89 18.22
CA PHE A 150 12.15 -4.06 18.64
C PHE A 150 11.85 -3.15 19.84
N GLY A 151 10.63 -3.19 20.39
CA GLY A 151 10.27 -2.48 21.62
C GLY A 151 10.20 -0.96 21.49
N VAL A 152 9.86 -0.45 20.30
CA VAL A 152 9.73 1.00 20.08
C VAL A 152 8.55 1.56 20.88
N ASP A 153 8.79 2.65 21.59
CA ASP A 153 7.73 3.40 22.27
C ASP A 153 6.89 4.18 21.25
N LEU A 154 5.70 3.65 20.96
CA LEU A 154 4.73 4.25 20.04
C LEU A 154 3.79 5.25 20.73
N SER A 155 3.92 5.47 22.05
CA SER A 155 3.01 6.34 22.81
C SER A 155 3.04 7.80 22.36
N ARG A 156 4.16 8.25 21.80
CA ARG A 156 4.37 9.63 21.31
C ARG A 156 3.93 9.84 19.87
N ILE A 157 3.39 8.80 19.21
CA ILE A 157 2.93 8.92 17.82
C ILE A 157 1.66 9.76 17.78
N ASN A 158 1.67 10.76 16.90
CA ASN A 158 0.47 11.50 16.56
C ASN A 158 -0.36 10.70 15.53
N TRP A 159 -1.31 9.91 16.04
CA TRP A 159 -2.18 9.06 15.22
C TRP A 159 -3.05 9.85 14.24
N SER A 160 -3.41 11.10 14.54
CA SER A 160 -4.21 11.92 13.63
C SER A 160 -3.40 12.40 12.43
N ALA A 161 -2.14 12.81 12.66
CA ALA A 161 -1.21 13.15 11.58
C ALA A 161 -0.91 11.93 10.70
N LEU A 162 -0.71 10.75 11.31
CA LEU A 162 -0.53 9.50 10.56
C LEU A 162 -1.74 9.21 9.67
N GLY A 163 -2.96 9.28 10.22
CA GLY A 163 -4.18 9.07 9.45
C GLY A 163 -4.35 10.06 8.29
N ALA A 164 -3.99 11.33 8.49
CA ALA A 164 -4.04 12.34 7.44
C ALA A 164 -3.06 12.03 6.30
N VAL A 165 -1.82 11.62 6.62
CA VAL A 165 -0.81 11.25 5.61
C VAL A 165 -1.25 10.01 4.83
N LEU A 166 -1.82 9.01 5.51
CA LEU A 166 -2.31 7.79 4.85
C LEU A 166 -3.54 8.05 3.95
N GLY A 167 -4.34 9.08 4.26
CA GLY A 167 -5.50 9.46 3.46
C GLY A 167 -5.18 10.38 2.27
N LEU A 168 -4.10 11.18 2.34
CA LEU A 168 -3.73 12.17 1.32
C LEU A 168 -3.34 11.54 -0.03
N VAL A 169 -2.86 10.30 -0.01
CA VAL A 169 -2.23 9.67 -1.19
C VAL A 169 -3.24 8.85 -2.02
N VAL A 170 -4.52 9.21 -1.95
CA VAL A 170 -5.58 8.79 -2.89
C VAL A 170 -6.10 10.02 -3.61
#